data_AF-A0A9W4PZS9-F1
#
_entry.id   AF-A0A9W4PZS9-F1
#
_cell.length_a   1.000
_cell.length_b   1.000
_cell.length_c   1.000
_cell.angle_alpha   90.00
_cell.angle_beta   90.00
_cell.angle_gamma   90.00
#
_symmetry.space_group_name_H-M   'P 1'
#
loop_
_entity.id
_entity.type
_entity.pdbx_description
1 polymer ?
#
loop_
_entity_poly.entity_id
_entity_poly.type
_entity_poly.pdbx_seq_one_letter_code
_entity_poly.pdbx_strand_id
1 'polypeptide(L)'
;MLSMALNLANRFRADTGVDFTSEFWNGFVGEIDLALNDLTGKSASFEEARAELIQAALFRLNEILLPAYERVFEYQQAGFLTAEIADDSEVTFAEGSTTLAIHPDKRDLFRPTPFVALSRASISTDIAIARHDSYDPETGALVLTIVAVSGNAGPHSDVIVSATAASVQAQQIFLTDAKAARDRAQDWAEKAVDVAVETGKFSAKHHATKAAASASAAAGSASTAATKAGEATTAATTAGTARDKAQKWADEAEDVAVEAGKHSAKHWALKAAASAALAALFDPSNYYTKVEVYAKSEVYAKTETYTRAEVDAAISTAIDNLVDGAPGALDTLIELSAALGDDPNFAASMAAAIAAKADAVHSHTLAQISDASANGRSLIGAANYAAMRTLLQLRVGTEVQAFDANYAKTNAAQTWTGSQLFGQIAGTVTAIAASAIDCSLGNVFTKTVNGNITFTTSSVPASRAYGFTLVLTYTSGTITWFSGVQWRDGEAPSFTGGKTYFVIFETLNGGTTWRGAALEFNG
;
A
#
# COMPACT_ATOMS: atom_id res chain seq x y z
N MET A 1 2.92 10.70 -40.95
CA MET A 1 2.97 12.15 -40.64
C MET A 1 4.10 12.57 -39.70
N LEU A 2 4.62 11.69 -38.82
CA LEU A 2 5.87 11.94 -38.08
C LEU A 2 7.10 12.18 -39.00
N SER A 3 7.03 11.75 -40.28
CA SER A 3 8.10 11.93 -41.26
C SER A 3 8.19 13.34 -41.85
N MET A 4 7.18 14.21 -41.65
CA MET A 4 7.20 15.57 -42.20
C MET A 4 7.97 16.52 -41.27
N ALA A 5 7.78 16.38 -39.95
CA ALA A 5 8.55 17.13 -38.93
C ALA A 5 10.01 16.66 -38.82
N LEU A 6 10.27 15.36 -39.00
CA LEU A 6 11.64 14.79 -38.95
C LEU A 6 12.53 15.22 -40.14
N ASN A 7 11.96 15.87 -41.16
CA ASN A 7 12.67 16.27 -42.37
C ASN A 7 12.95 17.78 -42.44
N LEU A 8 12.51 18.59 -41.47
CA LEU A 8 12.77 20.05 -41.49
C LEU A 8 14.28 20.35 -41.45
N ALA A 9 15.01 19.67 -40.56
CA ALA A 9 16.46 19.77 -40.42
C ALA A 9 17.23 19.24 -41.65
N ASN A 10 16.63 18.34 -42.44
CA ASN A 10 17.22 17.80 -43.66
C ASN A 10 16.86 18.62 -44.90
N ARG A 11 15.70 19.28 -44.93
CA ARG A 11 15.25 20.14 -46.06
C ARG A 11 15.89 21.53 -46.04
N PHE A 12 16.18 22.07 -44.86
CA PHE A 12 16.89 23.35 -44.71
C PHE A 12 18.36 23.15 -44.29
N ARG A 13 18.91 21.96 -44.51
CA ARG A 13 20.34 21.69 -44.31
C ARG A 13 21.12 22.40 -45.41
N ALA A 14 21.90 23.43 -45.06
CA ALA A 14 22.77 24.08 -46.02
C ALA A 14 23.87 23.08 -46.44
N ASP A 15 23.83 22.62 -47.68
CA ASP A 15 25.00 22.02 -48.32
C ASP A 15 25.96 23.16 -48.73
N THR A 16 27.24 22.86 -48.95
CA THR A 16 28.22 23.92 -49.24
C THR A 16 27.87 24.65 -50.54
N GLY A 17 27.32 25.87 -50.42
CA GLY A 17 26.97 26.75 -51.54
C GLY A 17 25.58 27.39 -51.51
N VAL A 18 24.78 27.23 -50.44
CA VAL A 18 23.45 27.86 -50.35
C VAL A 18 23.54 29.28 -49.79
N ASP A 19 23.04 30.27 -50.54
CA ASP A 19 22.93 31.64 -50.07
C ASP A 19 21.74 31.81 -49.10
N PHE A 20 22.02 32.35 -47.90
CA PHE A 20 21.02 32.63 -46.87
C PHE A 20 20.20 33.88 -47.21
N THR A 21 19.33 33.78 -48.22
CA THR A 21 18.44 34.87 -48.64
C THR A 21 17.26 35.05 -47.67
N SER A 22 16.57 36.18 -47.77
CA SER A 22 15.32 36.43 -47.02
C SER A 22 14.23 35.40 -47.31
N GLU A 23 14.21 34.84 -48.53
CA GLU A 23 13.26 33.79 -48.93
C GLU A 23 13.51 32.47 -48.20
N PHE A 24 14.78 32.11 -47.96
CA PHE A 24 15.14 30.94 -47.16
C PHE A 24 14.62 31.06 -45.72
N TRP A 25 14.86 32.21 -45.07
CA TRP A 25 14.43 32.45 -43.70
C TRP A 25 12.91 32.54 -43.57
N ASN A 26 12.23 33.18 -44.51
CA ASN A 26 10.77 33.24 -44.53
C ASN A 26 10.13 31.85 -44.72
N GLY A 27 10.71 31.00 -45.58
CA GLY A 27 10.26 29.62 -45.76
C GLY A 27 10.44 28.77 -44.50
N PHE A 28 11.59 28.90 -43.82
CA PHE A 28 11.87 28.19 -42.57
C PHE A 28 10.90 28.58 -41.44
N VAL A 29 10.69 29.88 -41.23
CA VAL A 29 9.77 30.38 -40.19
C VAL A 29 8.33 29.99 -40.50
N GLY A 30 7.91 30.01 -41.76
CA GLY A 30 6.57 29.58 -42.17
C GLY A 30 6.29 28.09 -41.89
N GLU A 31 7.25 27.19 -42.11
CA GLU A 31 7.08 25.78 -41.78
C GLU A 31 7.06 25.52 -40.26
N ILE A 32 7.77 26.31 -39.45
CA ILE A 32 7.67 26.27 -37.98
C ILE A 32 6.27 26.68 -37.52
N ASP A 33 5.72 27.75 -38.09
CA ASP A 33 4.39 28.25 -37.73
C ASP A 33 3.30 27.23 -38.06
N LEU A 34 3.41 26.56 -39.21
CA LEU A 34 2.53 25.45 -39.59
C LEU A 34 2.62 24.27 -38.61
N ALA A 35 3.82 23.92 -38.15
CA ALA A 35 4.01 22.86 -37.17
C ALA A 35 3.44 23.24 -35.79
N LEU A 36 3.56 24.50 -35.39
CA LEU A 36 2.98 25.03 -34.16
C LEU A 36 1.45 25.04 -34.22
N ASN A 37 0.88 25.41 -35.37
CA ASN A 37 -0.56 25.37 -35.60
C ASN A 37 -1.11 23.94 -35.55
N ASP A 38 -0.42 22.95 -36.14
CA ASP A 38 -0.77 21.53 -36.04
C ASP A 38 -0.72 21.02 -34.58
N LEU A 39 0.27 21.46 -33.81
CA LEU A 39 0.38 21.12 -32.38
C LEU A 39 -0.78 21.72 -31.57
N THR A 40 -1.19 22.94 -31.91
CA THR A 40 -2.33 23.63 -31.30
C THR A 40 -3.65 22.93 -31.65
N GLY A 41 -3.78 22.41 -32.88
CA GLY A 41 -4.93 21.58 -33.28
C GLY A 41 -5.02 20.26 -32.50
N LYS A 42 -3.88 19.63 -32.19
CA LYS A 42 -3.85 18.40 -31.36
C LYS A 42 -4.23 18.66 -29.90
N SER A 43 -3.82 19.79 -29.34
CA SER A 43 -4.24 20.22 -28.00
C SER A 43 -5.78 20.26 -27.86
N ALA A 44 -6.47 20.82 -28.86
CA ALA A 44 -7.93 20.87 -28.88
C ALA A 44 -8.58 19.47 -28.85
N SER A 45 -8.01 18.50 -29.59
CA SER A 45 -8.52 17.12 -29.62
C SER A 45 -8.37 16.38 -28.28
N PHE A 46 -7.35 16.72 -27.48
CA PHE A 46 -7.17 16.12 -26.15
C PHE A 46 -8.18 16.66 -25.13
N GLU A 47 -8.53 17.95 -25.21
CA GLU A 47 -9.57 18.53 -24.36
C GLU A 47 -10.96 18.01 -24.72
N GLU A 48 -11.25 17.78 -26.00
CA GLU A 48 -12.48 17.10 -26.44
C GLU A 48 -12.56 15.67 -25.88
N ALA A 49 -11.48 14.88 -26.01
CA ALA A 49 -11.43 13.52 -25.46
C ALA A 49 -11.59 13.49 -23.92
N ARG A 50 -11.04 14.50 -23.23
CA ARG A 50 -11.21 14.68 -21.78
C ARG A 50 -12.65 15.03 -21.43
N ALA A 51 -13.30 15.91 -22.18
CA ALA A 51 -14.69 16.29 -21.97
C ALA A 51 -15.64 15.11 -22.20
N GLU A 52 -15.41 14.29 -23.23
CA GLU A 52 -16.18 13.07 -23.48
C GLU A 52 -16.05 12.05 -22.35
N LEU A 53 -14.84 11.87 -21.79
CA LEU A 53 -14.62 10.98 -20.64
C LEU A 53 -15.39 11.44 -19.40
N ILE A 54 -15.40 12.75 -19.13
CA ILE A 54 -16.14 13.35 -18.01
C ILE A 54 -17.65 13.18 -18.21
N GLN A 55 -18.16 13.42 -19.42
CA GLN A 55 -19.57 13.21 -19.76
C GLN A 55 -19.98 11.73 -19.62
N ALA A 56 -19.14 10.81 -20.08
CA ALA A 56 -19.39 9.37 -19.94
C ALA A 56 -19.42 8.93 -18.46
N ALA A 57 -18.56 9.50 -17.62
CA ALA A 57 -18.55 9.25 -16.18
C ALA A 57 -19.81 9.81 -15.49
N LEU A 58 -20.22 11.04 -15.82
CA LEU A 58 -21.43 11.66 -15.29
C LEU A 58 -22.70 10.93 -15.71
N PHE A 59 -22.80 10.50 -16.97
CA PHE A 59 -23.92 9.70 -17.46
C PHE A 59 -24.05 8.38 -16.69
N ARG A 60 -22.94 7.65 -16.48
CA ARG A 60 -22.96 6.40 -15.70
C ARG A 60 -23.39 6.62 -14.25
N LEU A 61 -22.98 7.74 -13.64
CA LEU A 61 -23.34 8.05 -12.27
C LEU A 61 -24.84 8.38 -12.13
N ASN A 62 -25.34 9.31 -12.94
CA ASN A 62 -26.68 9.87 -12.77
C ASN A 62 -27.79 9.04 -13.41
N GLU A 63 -27.54 8.43 -14.57
CA GLU A 63 -28.60 7.72 -15.32
C GLU A 63 -28.61 6.21 -15.06
N ILE A 64 -27.50 5.64 -14.57
CA ILE A 64 -27.38 4.19 -14.37
C ILE A 64 -27.29 3.84 -12.89
N LEU A 65 -26.36 4.44 -12.15
CA LEU A 65 -26.08 4.04 -10.78
C LEU A 65 -27.04 4.64 -9.75
N LEU A 66 -27.43 5.90 -9.92
CA LEU A 66 -28.35 6.58 -9.01
C LEU A 66 -29.76 5.94 -9.00
N PRO A 67 -30.40 5.65 -10.15
CA PRO A 67 -31.72 5.00 -10.17
C PRO A 67 -31.65 3.53 -9.70
N ALA A 68 -30.51 2.86 -9.91
CA ALA A 68 -30.29 1.50 -9.42
C ALA A 68 -30.15 1.49 -7.89
N TYR A 69 -29.49 2.50 -7.30
CA TYR A 69 -29.37 2.65 -5.86
C TYR A 69 -30.73 2.94 -5.20
N GLU A 70 -31.50 3.87 -5.78
CA GLU A 70 -32.84 4.22 -5.29
C GLU A 70 -33.80 3.03 -5.38
N ARG A 71 -33.81 2.28 -6.49
CA ARG A 71 -34.60 1.04 -6.63
C ARG A 71 -34.17 -0.04 -5.64
N VAL A 72 -32.86 -0.23 -5.41
CA VAL A 72 -32.38 -1.21 -4.42
C VAL A 72 -32.82 -0.83 -3.01
N PHE A 73 -32.87 0.46 -2.68
CA PHE A 73 -33.39 0.93 -1.39
C PHE A 73 -34.90 0.70 -1.25
N GLU A 74 -35.69 0.97 -2.29
CA GLU A 74 -37.13 0.63 -2.31
C GLU A 74 -37.37 -0.89 -2.22
N TYR A 75 -36.56 -1.70 -2.92
CA TYR A 75 -36.64 -3.17 -2.89
C TYR A 75 -36.20 -3.79 -1.56
N GLN A 76 -35.40 -3.09 -0.75
CA GLN A 76 -35.03 -3.54 0.60
C GLN A 76 -36.09 -3.19 1.65
N GLN A 77 -36.84 -2.10 1.47
CA GLN A 77 -37.89 -1.68 2.40
C GLN A 77 -39.24 -2.36 2.13
N ALA A 78 -39.58 -2.59 0.85
CA ALA A 78 -40.72 -3.42 0.47
C ALA A 78 -40.24 -4.87 0.33
N GLY A 79 -40.20 -5.60 1.45
CA GLY A 79 -39.79 -7.00 1.47
C GLY A 79 -40.47 -7.80 0.34
N PHE A 80 -39.67 -8.30 -0.59
CA PHE A 80 -40.01 -9.10 -1.78
C PHE A 80 -40.84 -10.38 -1.49
N LEU A 81 -41.32 -10.56 -0.26
CA LEU A 81 -41.91 -11.77 0.24
C LEU A 81 -43.32 -11.59 0.76
N THR A 82 -43.92 -10.40 0.74
CA THR A 82 -45.26 -10.17 1.29
C THR A 82 -46.11 -9.30 0.36
N ALA A 83 -47.33 -9.74 0.06
CA ALA A 83 -48.32 -8.94 -0.64
C ALA A 83 -49.66 -8.96 0.11
N GLU A 84 -50.30 -7.81 0.20
CA GLU A 84 -51.65 -7.69 0.75
C GLU A 84 -52.68 -8.13 -0.30
N ILE A 85 -53.78 -8.69 0.16
CA ILE A 85 -54.93 -8.98 -0.71
C ILE A 85 -55.61 -7.67 -1.13
N ALA A 86 -56.33 -7.68 -2.25
CA ALA A 86 -57.06 -6.52 -2.75
C ALA A 86 -58.20 -6.12 -1.78
N ASP A 87 -58.54 -4.83 -1.76
CA ASP A 87 -59.54 -4.25 -0.84
C ASP A 87 -60.95 -4.89 -0.94
N ASP A 88 -61.27 -5.50 -2.09
CA ASP A 88 -62.52 -6.20 -2.37
C ASP A 88 -62.42 -7.73 -2.24
N SER A 89 -61.27 -8.26 -1.80
CA SER A 89 -61.01 -9.68 -1.64
C SER A 89 -61.12 -10.09 -0.17
N GLU A 90 -61.71 -11.26 0.08
CA GLU A 90 -61.74 -11.90 1.40
C GLU A 90 -61.34 -13.37 1.27
N VAL A 91 -60.71 -13.93 2.31
CA VAL A 91 -60.37 -15.36 2.35
C VAL A 91 -60.74 -15.98 3.68
N THR A 92 -61.39 -17.15 3.62
CA THR A 92 -61.63 -18.01 4.78
C THR A 92 -60.47 -19.00 4.90
N PHE A 93 -59.84 -19.05 6.07
CA PHE A 93 -58.83 -20.04 6.43
C PHE A 93 -59.51 -21.38 6.75
N ALA A 94 -59.80 -22.16 5.71
CA ALA A 94 -60.31 -23.51 5.81
C ALA A 94 -59.55 -24.42 4.84
N GLU A 95 -59.27 -25.66 5.23
CA GLU A 95 -58.60 -26.63 4.35
C GLU A 95 -59.40 -26.85 3.06
N GLY A 96 -58.72 -26.80 1.91
CA GLY A 96 -59.36 -26.88 0.60
C GLY A 96 -58.91 -25.77 -0.36
N SER A 97 -59.48 -25.79 -1.56
CA SER A 97 -59.14 -24.80 -2.60
C SER A 97 -59.84 -23.48 -2.35
N THR A 98 -59.12 -22.39 -2.51
CA THR A 98 -59.62 -21.02 -2.40
C THR A 98 -58.96 -20.12 -3.45
N THR A 99 -59.58 -18.98 -3.74
CA THR A 99 -59.03 -17.97 -4.65
C THR A 99 -59.14 -16.62 -3.99
N LEU A 100 -58.07 -15.84 -4.06
CA LEU A 100 -58.01 -14.47 -3.56
C LEU A 100 -57.34 -13.58 -4.61
N ALA A 101 -57.55 -12.27 -4.53
CA ALA A 101 -56.90 -11.30 -5.41
C ALA A 101 -55.77 -10.59 -4.69
N ILE A 102 -54.63 -10.44 -5.35
CA ILE A 102 -53.50 -9.61 -4.88
C ILE A 102 -53.75 -8.15 -5.23
N HIS A 103 -53.44 -7.24 -4.31
CA HIS A 103 -53.60 -5.80 -4.49
C HIS A 103 -52.89 -5.30 -5.77
N PRO A 104 -53.53 -4.46 -6.61
CA PRO A 104 -52.99 -4.00 -7.89
C PRO A 104 -51.54 -3.53 -7.85
N ASP A 105 -51.20 -2.69 -6.86
CA ASP A 105 -49.86 -2.11 -6.69
C ASP A 105 -48.75 -3.14 -6.40
N LYS A 106 -49.12 -4.38 -6.06
CA LYS A 106 -48.17 -5.44 -5.69
C LYS A 106 -48.11 -6.56 -6.73
N ARG A 107 -48.94 -6.53 -7.79
CA ARG A 107 -49.07 -7.63 -8.76
C ARG A 107 -47.81 -7.89 -9.58
N ASP A 108 -47.13 -6.82 -10.01
CA ASP A 108 -45.90 -6.90 -10.82
C ASP A 108 -44.70 -7.42 -10.04
N LEU A 109 -44.73 -7.27 -8.71
CA LEU A 109 -43.63 -7.59 -7.81
C LEU A 109 -43.84 -8.93 -7.08
N PHE A 110 -45.09 -9.35 -6.87
CA PHE A 110 -45.41 -10.57 -6.16
C PHE A 110 -45.24 -11.80 -7.05
N ARG A 111 -44.34 -12.71 -6.65
CA ARG A 111 -44.18 -14.03 -7.27
C ARG A 111 -44.44 -15.12 -6.24
N PRO A 112 -45.63 -15.75 -6.23
CA PRO A 112 -45.93 -16.79 -5.26
C PRO A 112 -45.03 -18.01 -5.46
N THR A 113 -44.55 -18.55 -4.35
CA THR A 113 -43.81 -19.81 -4.29
C THR A 113 -44.77 -21.00 -4.23
N PRO A 114 -44.31 -22.24 -4.48
CA PRO A 114 -45.16 -23.44 -4.43
C PRO A 114 -45.94 -23.61 -3.12
N PHE A 115 -45.43 -23.05 -2.02
CA PHE A 115 -46.18 -22.86 -0.78
C PHE A 115 -46.13 -21.39 -0.38
N VAL A 116 -47.23 -20.89 0.17
CA VAL A 116 -47.38 -19.53 0.69
C VAL A 116 -48.01 -19.59 2.09
N ALA A 117 -47.67 -18.63 2.95
CA ALA A 117 -48.31 -18.47 4.24
C ALA A 117 -49.19 -17.22 4.23
N LEU A 118 -50.45 -17.40 4.63
CA LEU A 118 -51.45 -16.36 4.80
C LEU A 118 -51.47 -15.97 6.27
N SER A 119 -51.28 -14.70 6.58
CA SER A 119 -51.34 -14.18 7.95
C SER A 119 -52.12 -12.88 7.97
N ARG A 120 -52.88 -12.63 9.04
CA ARG A 120 -53.62 -11.37 9.14
C ARG A 120 -52.73 -10.22 9.61
N ALA A 121 -52.92 -9.05 9.02
CA ALA A 121 -52.25 -7.82 9.42
C ALA A 121 -52.67 -7.37 10.84
N SER A 122 -53.95 -7.58 11.22
CA SER A 122 -54.47 -7.17 12.52
C SER A 122 -54.26 -8.18 13.65
N ILE A 123 -54.16 -9.49 13.34
CA ILE A 123 -54.02 -10.57 14.33
C ILE A 123 -52.99 -11.60 13.86
N SER A 124 -51.79 -11.55 14.43
CA SER A 124 -50.65 -12.38 13.99
C SER A 124 -50.75 -13.87 14.32
N THR A 125 -51.74 -14.29 15.10
CA THR A 125 -51.96 -15.71 15.48
C THR A 125 -52.87 -16.46 14.53
N ASP A 126 -53.62 -15.75 13.68
CA ASP A 126 -54.46 -16.32 12.65
C ASP A 126 -53.62 -16.53 11.39
N ILE A 127 -53.25 -17.79 11.12
CA ILE A 127 -52.33 -18.17 10.05
C ILE A 127 -52.89 -19.38 9.29
N ALA A 128 -52.75 -19.37 7.97
CA ALA A 128 -52.97 -20.53 7.12
C ALA A 128 -51.75 -20.79 6.23
N ILE A 129 -51.40 -22.05 6.02
CA ILE A 129 -50.40 -22.46 5.03
C ILE A 129 -51.15 -23.00 3.83
N ALA A 130 -50.78 -22.54 2.63
CA ALA A 130 -51.42 -22.96 1.40
C ALA A 130 -50.40 -23.35 0.33
N ARG A 131 -50.72 -24.37 -0.45
CA ARG A 131 -50.02 -24.73 -1.68
C ARG A 131 -50.53 -23.83 -2.81
N HIS A 132 -49.61 -23.28 -3.59
CA HIS A 132 -49.93 -22.49 -4.77
C HIS A 132 -50.30 -23.40 -5.95
N ASP A 133 -51.42 -23.10 -6.61
CA ASP A 133 -51.89 -23.84 -7.80
C ASP A 133 -51.73 -23.01 -9.07
N SER A 134 -52.15 -21.74 -9.08
CA SER A 134 -51.91 -20.83 -10.21
C SER A 134 -51.97 -19.36 -9.78
N TYR A 135 -51.28 -18.49 -10.52
CA TYR A 135 -51.31 -17.04 -10.32
C TYR A 135 -51.30 -16.32 -11.67
N ASP A 136 -52.26 -15.41 -11.85
CA ASP A 136 -52.35 -14.55 -13.02
C ASP A 136 -51.92 -13.12 -12.66
N PRO A 137 -50.78 -12.61 -13.19
CA PRO A 137 -50.28 -11.28 -12.87
C PRO A 137 -51.13 -10.15 -13.45
N GLU A 138 -51.92 -10.38 -14.52
CA GLU A 138 -52.76 -9.34 -15.13
C GLU A 138 -54.01 -9.08 -14.28
N THR A 139 -54.64 -10.17 -13.81
CA THR A 139 -55.86 -10.08 -13.00
C THR A 139 -55.60 -10.06 -11.49
N GLY A 140 -54.41 -10.46 -11.04
CA GLY A 140 -54.04 -10.61 -9.64
C GLY A 140 -54.63 -11.84 -8.96
N ALA A 141 -55.30 -12.72 -9.70
CA ALA A 141 -55.98 -13.89 -9.15
C ALA A 141 -54.95 -14.95 -8.71
N LEU A 142 -54.95 -15.28 -7.41
CA LEU A 142 -54.11 -16.29 -6.79
C LEU A 142 -54.98 -17.46 -6.33
N VAL A 143 -54.81 -18.62 -7.00
CA VAL A 143 -55.49 -19.87 -6.66
C VAL A 143 -54.58 -20.70 -5.76
N LEU A 144 -55.11 -21.08 -4.60
CA LEU A 144 -54.38 -21.77 -3.55
C LEU A 144 -55.17 -22.96 -3.03
N THR A 145 -54.48 -23.96 -2.51
CA THR A 145 -55.05 -25.04 -1.70
C THR A 145 -54.52 -24.89 -0.27
N ILE A 146 -55.37 -24.53 0.68
CA ILE A 146 -55.01 -24.44 2.11
C ILE A 146 -54.79 -25.85 2.66
N VAL A 147 -53.62 -26.08 3.25
CA VAL A 147 -53.17 -27.38 3.77
C VAL A 147 -53.06 -27.44 5.29
N ALA A 148 -53.02 -26.27 5.96
CA ALA A 148 -53.03 -26.19 7.41
C ALA A 148 -53.55 -24.83 7.85
N VAL A 149 -54.31 -24.80 8.95
CA VAL A 149 -54.87 -23.58 9.54
C VAL A 149 -54.61 -23.56 11.04
N SER A 150 -54.31 -22.38 11.58
CA SER A 150 -54.22 -22.11 13.01
C SER A 150 -54.89 -20.77 13.31
N GLY A 151 -55.74 -20.74 14.35
CA GLY A 151 -56.48 -19.53 14.74
C GLY A 151 -57.89 -19.46 14.15
N ASN A 152 -58.44 -18.25 14.06
CA ASN A 152 -59.80 -17.99 13.60
C ASN A 152 -59.92 -18.17 12.07
N ALA A 153 -60.96 -18.88 11.62
CA ALA A 153 -61.14 -19.25 10.21
C ALA A 153 -61.55 -18.08 9.30
N GLY A 154 -62.04 -16.95 9.84
CA GLY A 154 -62.50 -15.83 9.00
C GLY A 154 -63.88 -16.09 8.38
N PRO A 155 -64.32 -15.30 7.37
CA PRO A 155 -63.51 -14.60 6.35
C PRO A 155 -62.72 -13.41 6.87
N HIS A 156 -61.57 -13.16 6.24
CA HIS A 156 -60.63 -12.08 6.58
C HIS A 156 -60.32 -11.26 5.33
N SER A 157 -60.42 -9.93 5.44
CA SER A 157 -60.08 -8.96 4.39
C SER A 157 -58.67 -8.38 4.54
N ASP A 158 -58.00 -8.61 5.67
CA ASP A 158 -56.72 -8.01 6.05
C ASP A 158 -55.55 -9.01 5.94
N VAL A 159 -55.52 -9.82 4.88
CA VAL A 159 -54.55 -10.91 4.74
C VAL A 159 -53.28 -10.46 4.00
N ILE A 160 -52.14 -10.81 4.58
CA ILE A 160 -50.82 -10.70 3.99
C ILE A 160 -50.40 -12.10 3.52
N VAL A 161 -50.15 -12.24 2.22
CA VAL A 161 -49.65 -13.45 1.58
C VAL A 161 -48.12 -13.40 1.54
N SER A 162 -47.48 -14.38 2.14
CA SER A 162 -46.02 -14.48 2.20
C SER A 162 -45.44 -15.65 1.40
N ALA A 163 -44.44 -15.38 0.56
CA ALA A 163 -43.79 -16.37 -0.29
C ALA A 163 -42.58 -17.01 0.41
N THR A 164 -42.58 -18.33 0.61
CA THR A 164 -41.45 -19.09 1.17
C THR A 164 -40.51 -19.60 0.07
N ALA A 165 -39.31 -18.99 -0.05
CA ALA A 165 -38.07 -19.46 -0.73
C ALA A 165 -37.66 -18.98 -2.16
N ALA A 166 -38.46 -18.24 -2.95
CA ALA A 166 -38.00 -17.75 -4.28
C ALA A 166 -37.10 -16.49 -4.25
N SER A 167 -37.14 -15.72 -3.16
CA SER A 167 -36.31 -14.51 -2.95
C SER A 167 -34.81 -14.81 -3.03
N VAL A 168 -34.39 -15.94 -2.47
CA VAL A 168 -32.98 -16.32 -2.40
C VAL A 168 -32.42 -16.61 -3.80
N GLN A 169 -33.22 -17.18 -4.71
CA GLN A 169 -32.78 -17.49 -6.07
C GLN A 169 -32.67 -16.22 -6.94
N ALA A 170 -33.62 -15.28 -6.81
CA ALA A 170 -33.55 -13.97 -7.47
C ALA A 170 -32.38 -13.12 -6.95
N GLN A 171 -32.15 -13.14 -5.63
CA GLN A 171 -30.98 -12.50 -5.00
C GLN A 171 -29.66 -13.11 -5.50
N GLN A 172 -29.61 -14.42 -5.74
CA GLN A 172 -28.41 -15.08 -6.27
C GLN A 172 -28.12 -14.70 -7.73
N ILE A 173 -29.14 -14.56 -8.58
CA ILE A 173 -28.98 -14.09 -9.97
C ILE A 173 -28.51 -12.63 -9.98
N PHE A 174 -29.16 -11.77 -9.21
CA PHE A 174 -28.76 -10.36 -9.10
C PHE A 174 -27.34 -10.20 -8.55
N LEU A 175 -26.97 -10.98 -7.53
CA LEU A 175 -25.61 -10.98 -6.99
C LEU A 175 -24.57 -11.47 -8.02
N THR A 176 -24.96 -12.39 -8.90
CA THR A 176 -24.10 -12.87 -10.00
C THR A 176 -23.89 -11.79 -11.05
N ASP A 177 -24.95 -11.08 -11.44
CA ASP A 177 -24.88 -9.98 -12.41
C ASP A 177 -24.11 -8.77 -11.83
N ALA A 178 -24.32 -8.45 -10.56
CA ALA A 178 -23.59 -7.40 -9.85
C ALA A 178 -22.09 -7.73 -9.75
N LYS A 179 -21.73 -9.00 -9.49
CA LYS A 179 -20.34 -9.46 -9.51
C LYS A 179 -19.74 -9.34 -10.92
N ALA A 180 -20.46 -9.77 -11.96
CA ALA A 180 -19.99 -9.63 -13.34
C ALA A 180 -19.81 -8.15 -13.76
N ALA A 181 -20.67 -7.24 -13.29
CA ALA A 181 -20.51 -5.81 -13.53
C ALA A 181 -19.30 -5.22 -12.77
N ARG A 182 -19.12 -5.60 -11.50
CA ARG A 182 -17.95 -5.21 -10.70
C ARG A 182 -16.65 -5.70 -11.32
N ASP A 183 -16.60 -6.96 -11.74
CA ASP A 183 -15.40 -7.56 -12.30
C ASP A 183 -15.04 -6.91 -13.64
N ARG A 184 -16.04 -6.55 -14.47
CA ARG A 184 -15.82 -5.69 -15.65
C ARG A 184 -15.25 -4.32 -15.27
N ALA A 185 -15.79 -3.67 -14.25
CA ALA A 185 -15.28 -2.37 -13.81
C ALA A 185 -13.83 -2.46 -13.29
N GLN A 186 -13.50 -3.55 -12.57
CA GLN A 186 -12.13 -3.82 -12.14
C GLN A 186 -11.20 -4.05 -13.33
N ASP A 187 -11.63 -4.82 -14.33
CA ASP A 187 -10.91 -5.03 -15.59
C ASP A 187 -10.67 -3.70 -16.33
N TRP A 188 -11.66 -2.81 -16.37
CA TRP A 188 -11.50 -1.47 -16.93
C TRP A 188 -10.49 -0.60 -16.16
N ALA A 189 -10.38 -0.77 -14.83
CA ALA A 189 -9.48 0.00 -13.99
C ALA A 189 -8.04 -0.56 -14.00
N GLU A 190 -7.88 -1.88 -13.85
CA GLU A 190 -6.61 -2.50 -13.43
C GLU A 190 -5.93 -3.32 -14.51
N LYS A 191 -6.65 -3.71 -15.58
CA LYS A 191 -6.12 -4.61 -16.60
C LYS A 191 -4.85 -4.05 -17.24
N ALA A 192 -3.94 -4.96 -17.56
CA ALA A 192 -2.61 -4.62 -18.02
C ALA A 192 -2.63 -3.75 -19.29
N VAL A 193 -1.58 -2.95 -19.46
CA VAL A 193 -1.40 -2.09 -20.63
C VAL A 193 -1.35 -2.92 -21.91
N ASP A 194 -1.97 -2.42 -22.98
CA ASP A 194 -2.04 -3.06 -24.31
C ASP A 194 -2.86 -4.37 -24.36
N VAL A 195 -3.64 -4.64 -23.30
CA VAL A 195 -4.64 -5.71 -23.27
C VAL A 195 -6.04 -5.11 -23.42
N ALA A 196 -6.79 -5.60 -24.41
CA ALA A 196 -8.16 -5.16 -24.63
C ALA A 196 -9.07 -5.57 -23.46
N VAL A 197 -9.84 -4.63 -22.96
CA VAL A 197 -10.87 -4.85 -21.93
C VAL A 197 -12.19 -5.25 -22.60
N GLU A 198 -12.48 -4.61 -23.73
CA GLU A 198 -13.55 -4.92 -24.67
C GLU A 198 -12.99 -4.82 -26.09
N THR A 199 -13.70 -5.34 -27.09
CA THR A 199 -13.29 -5.22 -28.49
C THR A 199 -13.02 -3.75 -28.84
N GLY A 200 -11.75 -3.42 -29.08
CA GLY A 200 -11.29 -2.08 -29.43
C GLY A 200 -11.16 -1.08 -28.28
N LYS A 201 -11.35 -1.47 -27.01
CA LYS A 201 -11.21 -0.57 -25.85
C LYS A 201 -10.19 -1.08 -24.84
N PHE A 202 -9.40 -0.17 -24.28
CA PHE A 202 -8.31 -0.47 -23.36
C PHE A 202 -8.57 0.08 -21.95
N SER A 203 -7.81 -0.41 -20.97
CA SER A 203 -7.98 -0.05 -19.56
C SER A 203 -7.55 1.39 -19.26
N ALA A 204 -8.01 1.93 -18.14
CA ALA A 204 -7.58 3.23 -17.62
C ALA A 204 -6.04 3.28 -17.47
N LYS A 205 -5.43 2.17 -17.03
CA LYS A 205 -3.98 2.04 -16.92
C LYS A 205 -3.27 2.18 -18.27
N HIS A 206 -3.81 1.59 -19.35
CA HIS A 206 -3.25 1.77 -20.69
C HIS A 206 -3.27 3.25 -21.11
N HIS A 207 -4.42 3.91 -20.97
CA HIS A 207 -4.55 5.33 -21.34
C HIS A 207 -3.62 6.23 -20.50
N ALA A 208 -3.49 5.97 -19.20
CA ALA A 208 -2.56 6.69 -18.34
C ALA A 208 -1.10 6.50 -18.77
N THR A 209 -0.67 5.27 -19.10
CA THR A 209 0.69 5.01 -19.58
C THR A 209 0.97 5.67 -20.92
N LYS A 210 0.04 5.61 -21.89
CA LYS A 210 0.22 6.28 -23.19
C LYS A 210 0.26 7.80 -23.03
N ALA A 211 -0.57 8.36 -22.14
CA ALA A 211 -0.54 9.80 -21.82
C ALA A 211 0.81 10.21 -21.19
N ALA A 212 1.33 9.44 -20.25
CA ALA A 212 2.64 9.69 -19.65
C ALA A 212 3.79 9.62 -20.69
N ALA A 213 3.75 8.63 -21.59
CA ALA A 213 4.72 8.54 -22.68
C ALA A 213 4.65 9.76 -23.61
N SER A 214 3.44 10.23 -23.93
CA SER A 214 3.23 11.44 -24.72
C SER A 214 3.78 12.70 -24.01
N ALA A 215 3.59 12.81 -22.70
CA ALA A 215 4.15 13.91 -21.90
C ALA A 215 5.68 13.91 -21.91
N SER A 216 6.32 12.74 -21.77
CA SER A 216 7.77 12.61 -21.87
C SER A 216 8.30 12.98 -23.25
N ALA A 217 7.60 12.60 -24.32
CA ALA A 217 7.96 12.98 -25.69
C ALA A 217 7.86 14.50 -25.91
N ALA A 218 6.82 15.14 -25.35
CA ALA A 218 6.67 16.60 -25.38
C ALA A 218 7.80 17.31 -24.61
N ALA A 219 8.18 16.81 -23.44
CA ALA A 219 9.30 17.34 -22.67
C ALA A 219 10.65 17.23 -23.43
N GLY A 220 10.90 16.09 -24.08
CA GLY A 220 12.08 15.91 -24.92
C GLY A 220 12.11 16.87 -26.12
N SER A 221 10.95 17.13 -26.72
CA SER A 221 10.81 18.11 -27.80
C SER A 221 11.10 19.53 -27.32
N ALA A 222 10.62 19.90 -26.12
CA ALA A 222 10.91 21.20 -25.51
C ALA A 222 12.40 21.40 -25.22
N SER A 223 13.08 20.38 -24.69
CA SER A 223 14.54 20.41 -24.46
C SER A 223 15.30 20.61 -25.77
N THR A 224 14.91 19.88 -26.82
CA THR A 224 15.53 20.01 -28.15
C THR A 224 15.35 21.43 -28.70
N ALA A 225 14.15 22.01 -28.56
CA ALA A 225 13.87 23.38 -28.97
C ALA A 225 14.73 24.40 -28.21
N ALA A 226 14.93 24.21 -26.89
CA ALA A 226 15.79 25.07 -26.09
C ALA A 226 17.26 25.00 -26.54
N THR A 227 17.78 23.81 -26.83
CA THR A 227 19.13 23.65 -27.40
C THR A 227 19.25 24.37 -28.74
N LYS A 228 18.26 24.21 -29.63
CA LYS A 228 18.25 24.89 -30.93
C LYS A 228 18.19 26.42 -30.81
N ALA A 229 17.47 26.94 -29.82
CA ALA A 229 17.48 28.38 -29.53
C ALA A 229 18.87 28.87 -29.08
N GLY A 230 19.59 28.08 -28.27
CA GLY A 230 20.97 28.38 -27.86
C GLY A 230 21.96 28.35 -29.03
N GLU A 231 21.85 27.35 -29.92
CA GLU A 231 22.64 27.26 -31.16
C GLU A 231 22.38 28.46 -32.08
N ALA A 232 21.11 28.86 -32.25
CA ALA A 232 20.74 30.03 -33.04
C ALA A 232 21.32 31.33 -32.46
N THR A 233 21.33 31.48 -31.13
CA THR A 233 21.92 32.63 -30.44
C THR A 233 23.44 32.70 -30.67
N THR A 234 24.12 31.56 -30.60
CA THR A 234 25.55 31.45 -30.88
C THR A 234 25.84 31.83 -32.34
N ALA A 235 25.08 31.26 -33.28
CA ALA A 235 25.21 31.56 -34.70
C ALA A 235 25.00 33.04 -35.01
N ALA A 236 24.00 33.67 -34.39
CA ALA A 236 23.76 35.11 -34.52
C ALA A 236 24.94 35.95 -34.01
N THR A 237 25.54 35.55 -32.88
CA THR A 237 26.72 36.21 -32.31
C THR A 237 27.93 36.09 -33.23
N THR A 238 28.17 34.89 -33.77
CA THR A 238 29.25 34.64 -34.74
C THR A 238 29.05 35.45 -36.03
N ALA A 239 27.83 35.49 -36.55
CA ALA A 239 27.49 36.29 -37.73
C ALA A 239 27.71 37.79 -37.48
N GLY A 240 27.31 38.30 -36.30
CA GLY A 240 27.59 39.68 -35.88
C GLY A 240 29.08 39.98 -35.86
N THR A 241 29.88 39.10 -35.26
CA THR A 241 31.34 39.24 -35.19
C THR A 241 31.99 39.22 -36.58
N ALA A 242 31.52 38.33 -37.46
CA ALA A 242 31.99 38.24 -38.84
C ALA A 242 31.66 39.51 -39.64
N ARG A 243 30.44 40.05 -39.49
CA ARG A 243 30.02 41.32 -40.09
C ARG A 243 30.92 42.46 -39.61
N ASP A 244 31.10 42.60 -38.29
CA ASP A 244 31.89 43.68 -37.71
C ASP A 244 33.37 43.59 -38.16
N LYS A 245 33.89 42.36 -38.28
CA LYS A 245 35.21 42.11 -38.88
C LYS A 245 35.24 42.54 -40.34
N ALA A 246 34.31 42.09 -41.18
CA ALA A 246 34.26 42.47 -42.59
C ALA A 246 34.20 43.99 -42.77
N GLN A 247 33.48 44.69 -41.90
CA GLN A 247 33.42 46.14 -41.90
C GLN A 247 34.78 46.77 -41.55
N LYS A 248 35.49 46.27 -40.52
CA LYS A 248 36.87 46.71 -40.24
C LYS A 248 37.81 46.49 -41.42
N TRP A 249 37.69 45.36 -42.13
CA TRP A 249 38.50 45.09 -43.32
C TRP A 249 38.27 46.12 -44.45
N ALA A 250 37.05 46.65 -44.57
CA ALA A 250 36.68 47.63 -45.58
C ALA A 250 37.02 49.09 -45.19
N ASP A 251 36.75 49.47 -43.94
CA ASP A 251 36.72 50.88 -43.53
C ASP A 251 38.03 51.36 -42.88
N GLU A 252 38.78 50.47 -42.23
CA GLU A 252 39.95 50.84 -41.41
C GLU A 252 41.06 51.51 -42.22
N ALA A 253 41.78 52.43 -41.57
CA ALA A 253 42.88 53.17 -42.19
C ALA A 253 44.03 52.25 -42.65
N GLU A 254 44.93 52.82 -43.45
CA GLU A 254 46.13 52.14 -43.93
C GLU A 254 47.08 51.81 -42.78
N ASP A 255 47.84 50.71 -42.92
CA ASP A 255 48.81 50.20 -41.93
C ASP A 255 48.24 49.76 -40.57
N VAL A 256 46.92 49.82 -40.39
CA VAL A 256 46.25 49.25 -39.23
C VAL A 256 46.04 47.74 -39.44
N ALA A 257 46.48 46.95 -38.46
CA ALA A 257 46.28 45.50 -38.47
C ALA A 257 44.83 45.17 -38.12
N VAL A 258 44.13 44.49 -39.02
CA VAL A 258 42.72 44.05 -38.82
C VAL A 258 42.67 42.64 -38.21
N GLU A 259 43.72 41.84 -38.46
CA GLU A 259 44.03 40.59 -37.77
C GLU A 259 45.54 40.50 -37.53
N ALA A 260 45.99 39.60 -36.67
CA ALA A 260 47.41 39.33 -36.47
C ALA A 260 48.10 39.06 -37.81
N GLY A 261 48.97 39.98 -38.23
CA GLY A 261 49.73 39.90 -39.48
C GLY A 261 48.95 40.19 -40.77
N LYS A 262 47.70 40.69 -40.71
CA LYS A 262 46.93 41.06 -41.91
C LYS A 262 46.36 42.49 -41.82
N HIS A 263 46.51 43.25 -42.91
CA HIS A 263 46.10 44.66 -43.01
C HIS A 263 44.81 44.86 -43.83
N SER A 264 44.20 46.04 -43.69
CA SER A 264 42.95 46.44 -44.34
C SER A 264 43.01 46.40 -45.87
N ALA A 265 41.83 46.35 -46.52
CA ALA A 265 41.75 46.34 -47.98
C ALA A 265 42.40 47.57 -48.63
N LYS A 266 42.36 48.72 -47.93
CA LYS A 266 43.01 49.96 -48.37
C LYS A 266 44.54 49.83 -48.42
N HIS A 267 45.16 49.17 -47.44
CA HIS A 267 46.62 48.92 -47.45
C HIS A 267 47.05 48.07 -48.65
N TRP A 268 46.31 47.00 -48.96
CA TRP A 268 46.64 46.14 -50.10
C TRP A 268 46.43 46.84 -51.45
N ALA A 269 45.39 47.67 -51.56
CA ALA A 269 45.15 48.48 -52.75
C ALA A 269 46.32 49.44 -53.02
N LEU A 270 46.86 50.06 -51.98
CA LEU A 270 48.05 50.92 -52.09
C LEU A 270 49.31 50.16 -52.43
N LYS A 271 49.56 49.00 -51.80
CA LYS A 271 50.72 48.17 -52.11
C LYS A 271 50.70 47.68 -53.56
N ALA A 272 49.51 47.35 -54.07
CA ALA A 272 49.29 47.01 -55.47
C ALA A 272 49.53 48.22 -56.39
N ALA A 273 49.04 49.40 -56.04
CA ALA A 273 49.29 50.63 -56.79
C ALA A 273 50.79 51.02 -56.83
N ALA A 274 51.49 50.89 -55.70
CA ALA A 274 52.93 51.12 -55.61
C ALA A 274 53.72 50.10 -56.45
N SER A 275 53.31 48.83 -56.43
CA SER A 275 53.92 47.78 -57.25
C SER A 275 53.67 47.99 -58.75
N ALA A 276 52.47 48.45 -59.13
CA ALA A 276 52.14 48.81 -60.50
C ALA A 276 52.94 50.03 -60.99
N ALA A 277 53.14 51.05 -60.13
CA ALA A 277 54.00 52.19 -60.43
C ALA A 277 55.47 51.78 -60.59
N LEU A 278 55.97 50.87 -59.76
CA LEU A 278 57.33 50.32 -59.87
C LEU A 278 57.51 49.47 -61.13
N ALA A 279 56.51 48.65 -61.49
CA ALA A 279 56.51 47.88 -62.72
C ALA A 279 56.44 48.78 -63.97
N ALA A 280 55.76 49.93 -63.91
CA ALA A 280 55.76 50.92 -64.97
C ALA A 280 57.12 51.64 -65.13
N LEU A 281 57.94 51.66 -64.07
CA LEU A 281 59.33 52.14 -64.08
C LEU A 281 60.36 51.07 -64.46
N PHE A 282 59.92 49.82 -64.70
CA PHE A 282 60.82 48.72 -65.05
C PHE A 282 61.36 48.93 -66.47
N ASP A 283 62.60 49.42 -66.53
CA ASP A 283 63.41 49.42 -67.75
C ASP A 283 64.38 48.22 -67.69
N PRO A 284 64.17 47.15 -68.49
CA PRO A 284 65.07 46.00 -68.54
C PRO A 284 66.50 46.37 -68.98
N SER A 285 66.72 47.58 -69.49
CA SER A 285 68.05 48.11 -69.84
C SER A 285 68.90 48.51 -68.63
N ASN A 286 68.31 48.63 -67.43
CA ASN A 286 68.99 48.98 -66.18
C ASN A 286 69.46 47.78 -65.33
N TYR A 287 69.26 46.55 -65.80
CA TYR A 287 69.78 45.35 -65.15
C TYR A 287 71.07 44.88 -65.82
N TYR A 288 72.16 45.05 -65.08
CA TYR A 288 73.51 44.75 -65.53
C TYR A 288 73.82 43.25 -65.58
N THR A 289 74.64 42.83 -66.54
CA THR A 289 75.09 41.44 -66.66
C THR A 289 76.17 41.14 -65.61
N LYS A 290 76.43 39.86 -65.30
CA LYS A 290 77.37 39.38 -64.25
C LYS A 290 78.77 40.05 -64.26
N VAL A 291 79.15 40.69 -65.36
CA VAL A 291 80.43 41.38 -65.58
C VAL A 291 80.50 42.74 -64.85
N GLU A 292 79.39 43.41 -64.59
CA GLU A 292 79.34 44.77 -64.01
C GLU A 292 79.23 44.79 -62.48
N VAL A 293 78.91 43.65 -61.86
CA VAL A 293 78.80 43.47 -60.40
C VAL A 293 80.17 43.55 -59.70
N TYR A 294 81.27 43.28 -60.39
CA TYR A 294 82.61 43.31 -59.79
C TYR A 294 83.22 44.71 -59.64
N ALA A 295 82.57 45.77 -60.13
CA ALA A 295 83.04 47.15 -59.98
C ALA A 295 82.36 47.93 -58.83
N LYS A 296 81.38 47.33 -58.13
CA LYS A 296 80.59 48.02 -57.08
C LYS A 296 80.77 47.37 -55.71
N SER A 297 81.95 47.53 -55.13
CA SER A 297 82.28 47.04 -53.78
C SER A 297 81.77 47.93 -52.63
N GLU A 298 80.70 48.70 -52.83
CA GLU A 298 80.16 49.65 -51.83
C GLU A 298 78.69 49.39 -51.47
N VAL A 299 78.27 48.13 -51.36
CA VAL A 299 76.94 47.81 -50.81
C VAL A 299 77.03 46.64 -49.82
N TYR A 300 77.81 46.84 -48.76
CA TYR A 300 77.57 46.22 -47.46
C TYR A 300 77.99 47.19 -46.36
N ALA A 301 77.37 48.37 -46.34
CA ALA A 301 77.28 49.15 -45.11
C ALA A 301 76.36 48.36 -44.16
N LYS A 302 77.00 47.75 -43.16
CA LYS A 302 76.40 47.05 -42.03
C LYS A 302 75.64 48.07 -41.16
N THR A 303 74.47 48.49 -41.61
CA THR A 303 73.58 49.41 -40.88
C THR A 303 72.42 48.67 -40.19
N GLU A 304 72.34 47.34 -40.34
CA GLU A 304 71.39 46.46 -39.63
C GLU A 304 72.10 45.54 -38.65
N THR A 305 72.93 46.09 -37.75
CA THR A 305 73.31 45.33 -36.55
C THR A 305 72.75 45.97 -35.32
N TYR A 306 71.72 45.32 -34.77
CA TYR A 306 71.27 45.57 -33.41
C TYR A 306 72.47 45.50 -32.46
N THR A 307 72.60 46.50 -31.61
CA THR A 307 73.53 46.48 -30.49
C THR A 307 73.17 45.34 -29.55
N ARG A 308 74.14 44.83 -28.77
CA ARG A 308 73.87 43.81 -27.76
C ARG A 308 72.72 44.21 -26.83
N ALA A 309 72.63 45.49 -26.48
CA ALA A 309 71.56 46.02 -25.64
C ALA A 309 70.18 45.98 -26.32
N GLU A 310 70.08 46.29 -27.61
CA GLU A 310 68.82 46.21 -28.36
C GLU A 310 68.38 44.75 -28.57
N VAL A 311 69.33 43.84 -28.82
CA VAL A 311 69.04 42.41 -28.87
C VAL A 311 68.58 41.89 -27.51
N ASP A 312 69.29 42.24 -26.44
CA ASP A 312 68.94 41.83 -25.07
C ASP A 312 67.57 42.40 -24.65
N ALA A 313 67.25 43.65 -25.01
CA ALA A 313 65.96 44.27 -24.74
C ALA A 313 64.82 43.63 -25.56
N ALA A 314 65.06 43.34 -26.85
CA ALA A 314 64.08 42.66 -27.70
C ALA A 314 63.84 41.22 -27.23
N ILE A 315 64.88 40.50 -26.80
CA ILE A 315 64.78 39.16 -26.22
C ILE A 315 64.04 39.22 -24.88
N SER A 316 64.37 40.15 -23.98
CA SER A 316 63.66 40.31 -22.70
C SER A 316 62.19 40.62 -22.93
N THR A 317 61.87 41.56 -23.82
CA THR A 317 60.48 41.90 -24.16
C THR A 317 59.75 40.72 -24.78
N ALA A 318 60.41 39.96 -25.67
CA ALA A 318 59.82 38.76 -26.28
C ALA A 318 59.59 37.66 -25.24
N ILE A 319 60.50 37.49 -24.27
CA ILE A 319 60.35 36.55 -23.16
C ILE A 319 59.23 37.01 -22.24
N ASP A 320 59.23 38.27 -21.80
CA ASP A 320 58.21 38.86 -20.94
C ASP A 320 56.83 38.74 -21.57
N ASN A 321 56.68 39.04 -22.87
CA ASN A 321 55.44 38.83 -23.61
C ASN A 321 55.05 37.35 -23.74
N LEU A 322 56.02 36.42 -23.77
CA LEU A 322 55.77 34.98 -23.84
C LEU A 322 55.41 34.39 -22.47
N VAL A 323 55.97 34.93 -21.38
CA VAL A 323 55.74 34.48 -20.00
C VAL A 323 54.75 35.37 -19.23
N ASP A 324 54.12 36.35 -19.89
CA ASP A 324 53.21 37.36 -19.33
C ASP A 324 52.06 36.74 -18.52
N GLY A 325 52.27 36.59 -17.20
CA GLY A 325 51.34 35.94 -16.27
C GLY A 325 51.45 34.41 -16.17
N ALA A 326 52.30 33.75 -16.95
CA ALA A 326 52.48 32.29 -16.93
C ALA A 326 52.98 31.73 -15.58
N PRO A 327 53.93 32.37 -14.85
CA PRO A 327 54.35 31.89 -13.53
C PRO A 327 53.23 31.90 -12.49
N GLY A 328 52.40 32.95 -12.49
CA GLY A 328 51.24 33.04 -11.59
C GLY A 328 50.16 32.03 -11.94
N ALA A 329 49.88 31.84 -13.24
CA ALA A 329 48.97 30.78 -13.70
C ALA A 329 49.48 29.38 -13.34
N LEU A 330 50.79 29.13 -13.47
CA LEU A 330 51.39 27.85 -13.10
C LEU A 330 51.32 27.59 -11.59
N ASP A 331 51.54 28.62 -10.77
CA ASP A 331 51.37 28.53 -9.31
C ASP A 331 49.92 28.15 -8.94
N THR A 332 48.92 28.79 -9.55
CA THR A 332 47.52 28.43 -9.33
C THR A 332 47.17 27.01 -9.79
N LEU A 333 47.81 26.52 -10.86
CA LEU A 333 47.62 25.15 -11.34
C LEU A 333 48.26 24.12 -10.39
N ILE A 334 49.39 24.45 -9.77
CA ILE A 334 50.04 23.62 -8.73
C ILE A 334 49.18 23.58 -7.47
N GLU A 335 48.66 24.73 -7.02
CA GLU A 335 47.78 24.79 -5.86
C GLU A 335 46.49 23.98 -6.08
N LEU A 336 45.91 24.06 -7.28
CA LEU A 336 44.71 23.30 -7.64
C LEU A 336 44.98 21.80 -7.76
N SER A 337 46.11 21.38 -8.35
CA SER A 337 46.45 19.94 -8.44
C SER A 337 46.66 19.34 -7.06
N ALA A 338 47.38 20.04 -6.18
CA ALA A 338 47.60 19.63 -4.80
C ALA A 338 46.27 19.57 -4.01
N ALA A 339 45.37 20.54 -4.20
CA ALA A 339 44.05 20.55 -3.56
C ALA A 339 43.16 19.36 -4.02
N LEU A 340 43.37 18.87 -5.24
CA LEU A 340 42.69 17.68 -5.79
C LEU A 340 43.45 16.36 -5.51
N GLY A 341 44.54 16.42 -4.72
CA GLY A 341 45.31 15.25 -4.31
C GLY A 341 46.24 14.68 -5.39
N ASP A 342 46.62 15.51 -6.37
CA ASP A 342 47.46 15.13 -7.52
C ASP A 342 46.95 13.88 -8.25
N ASP A 343 45.62 13.70 -8.32
CA ASP A 343 44.98 12.53 -8.92
C ASP A 343 44.83 12.66 -10.45
N PRO A 344 45.62 11.93 -11.26
CA PRO A 344 45.53 11.98 -12.72
C PRO A 344 44.20 11.41 -13.26
N ASN A 345 43.46 10.67 -12.44
CA ASN A 345 42.17 10.07 -12.79
C ASN A 345 41.04 10.57 -11.87
N PHE A 346 41.10 11.83 -11.41
CA PHE A 346 40.15 12.42 -10.45
C PHE A 346 38.68 12.10 -10.75
N ALA A 347 38.26 12.20 -12.02
CA ALA A 347 36.89 11.88 -12.43
C ALA A 347 36.52 10.41 -12.19
N ALA A 348 37.44 9.48 -12.47
CA ALA A 348 37.22 8.05 -12.25
C ALA A 348 37.24 7.69 -10.75
N SER A 349 38.16 8.29 -9.99
CA SER A 349 38.23 8.11 -8.53
C SER A 349 36.97 8.63 -7.85
N MET A 350 36.47 9.80 -8.26
CA MET A 350 35.22 10.35 -7.75
C MET A 350 34.02 9.48 -8.15
N ALA A 351 33.96 9.02 -9.40
CA ALA A 351 32.92 8.09 -9.85
C ALA A 351 32.93 6.78 -9.05
N ALA A 352 34.11 6.22 -8.74
CA ALA A 352 34.24 5.02 -7.91
C ALA A 352 33.82 5.27 -6.46
N ALA A 353 34.18 6.42 -5.88
CA ALA A 353 33.77 6.81 -4.54
C ALA A 353 32.25 6.99 -4.42
N ILE A 354 31.61 7.54 -5.46
CA ILE A 354 30.15 7.66 -5.57
C ILE A 354 29.51 6.28 -5.74
N ALA A 355 30.07 5.41 -6.61
CA ALA A 355 29.57 4.05 -6.82
C ALA A 355 29.68 3.15 -5.58
N ALA A 356 30.59 3.46 -4.66
CA ALA A 356 30.71 2.79 -3.37
C ALA A 356 29.68 3.26 -2.33
N LYS A 357 28.95 4.36 -2.58
CA LYS A 357 27.83 4.78 -1.73
C LYS A 357 26.65 3.85 -1.98
N ALA A 358 25.86 3.63 -0.93
CA ALA A 358 24.66 2.81 -1.03
C ALA A 358 23.58 3.54 -1.86
N ASP A 359 22.84 2.78 -2.66
CA ASP A 359 21.70 3.28 -3.43
C ASP A 359 20.59 3.83 -2.51
N ALA A 360 19.77 4.73 -3.05
CA ALA A 360 18.61 5.29 -2.34
C ALA A 360 17.64 4.20 -1.85
N VAL A 361 17.59 3.06 -2.55
CA VAL A 361 16.89 1.85 -2.12
C VAL A 361 17.92 0.72 -2.07
N HIS A 362 18.39 0.41 -0.86
CA HIS A 362 19.21 -0.76 -0.61
C HIS A 362 18.65 -1.54 0.58
N SER A 363 19.03 -2.81 0.68
CA SER A 363 18.59 -3.70 1.77
C SER A 363 19.81 -4.11 2.59
N HIS A 364 19.64 -4.18 3.91
CA HIS A 364 20.62 -4.83 4.77
C HIS A 364 20.19 -6.26 5.04
N THR A 365 21.13 -7.19 4.86
CA THR A 365 20.98 -8.56 5.36
C THR A 365 20.96 -8.55 6.89
N LEU A 366 20.35 -9.57 7.50
CA LEU A 366 20.31 -9.70 8.97
C LEU A 366 21.70 -9.65 9.63
N ALA A 367 22.74 -10.14 8.95
CA ALA A 367 24.11 -10.11 9.45
C ALA A 367 24.72 -8.70 9.47
N GLN A 368 24.23 -7.79 8.62
CA GLN A 368 24.70 -6.40 8.55
C GLN A 368 24.10 -5.50 9.65
N ILE A 369 23.06 -5.97 10.36
CA ILE A 369 22.47 -5.28 11.52
C ILE A 369 23.28 -5.63 12.78
N SER A 370 24.52 -5.17 12.84
CA SER A 370 25.51 -5.58 13.87
C SER A 370 25.28 -4.95 15.24
N ASP A 371 24.54 -3.84 15.30
CA ASP A 371 24.16 -3.13 16.52
C ASP A 371 23.01 -3.80 17.28
N ALA A 372 22.17 -4.57 16.58
CA ALA A 372 21.16 -5.40 17.20
C ALA A 372 21.79 -6.59 17.96
N SER A 373 21.24 -6.89 19.13
CA SER A 373 21.65 -8.07 19.92
C SER A 373 21.40 -9.38 19.15
N ALA A 374 22.07 -10.46 19.54
CA ALA A 374 21.85 -11.79 18.94
C ALA A 374 20.37 -12.23 19.00
N ASN A 375 19.68 -11.89 20.09
CA ASN A 375 18.25 -12.15 20.25
C ASN A 375 17.41 -11.24 19.34
N GLY A 376 17.79 -9.96 19.20
CA GLY A 376 17.12 -9.02 18.31
C GLY A 376 17.18 -9.45 16.84
N ARG A 377 18.36 -9.88 16.38
CA ARG A 377 18.52 -10.43 15.01
C ARG A 377 17.70 -11.69 14.81
N SER A 378 17.66 -12.58 15.80
CA SER A 378 16.83 -13.79 15.74
C SER A 378 15.35 -13.46 15.60
N LEU A 379 14.85 -12.45 16.32
CA LEU A 379 13.46 -12.03 16.26
C LEU A 379 13.07 -11.41 14.92
N ILE A 380 13.93 -10.53 14.36
CA ILE A 380 13.73 -9.91 13.04
C ILE A 380 13.73 -10.97 11.92
N GLY A 381 14.56 -12.02 12.06
CA GLY A 381 14.67 -13.10 11.08
C GLY A 381 13.61 -14.19 11.20
N ALA A 382 12.66 -14.07 12.12
CA ALA A 382 11.65 -15.09 12.35
C ALA A 382 10.67 -15.21 11.17
N ALA A 383 10.47 -16.43 10.68
CA ALA A 383 9.64 -16.70 9.49
C ALA A 383 8.15 -16.34 9.65
N ASN A 384 7.66 -16.23 10.89
CA ASN A 384 6.28 -15.86 11.21
C ASN A 384 6.14 -15.49 12.70
N TYR A 385 4.95 -15.00 13.07
CA TYR A 385 4.64 -14.65 14.46
C TYR A 385 4.74 -15.82 15.43
N ALA A 386 4.55 -17.07 14.99
CA ALA A 386 4.71 -18.23 15.86
C ALA A 386 6.18 -18.44 16.25
N ALA A 387 7.10 -18.34 15.28
CA ALA A 387 8.53 -18.39 15.52
C ALA A 387 9.00 -17.23 16.43
N MET A 388 8.45 -16.02 16.24
CA MET A 388 8.71 -14.88 17.14
C MET A 388 8.29 -15.19 18.58
N ARG A 389 7.11 -15.79 18.79
CA ARG A 389 6.65 -16.19 20.13
C ARG A 389 7.57 -17.24 20.76
N THR A 390 8.05 -18.20 19.98
CA THR A 390 9.00 -19.21 20.48
C THR A 390 10.33 -18.58 20.90
N LEU A 391 10.85 -17.63 20.13
CA LEU A 391 12.12 -16.94 20.43
C LEU A 391 12.07 -16.05 21.66
N LEU A 392 10.92 -15.44 21.94
CA LEU A 392 10.73 -14.55 23.09
C LEU A 392 10.69 -15.30 24.44
N GLN A 393 10.40 -16.61 24.43
CA GLN A 393 10.41 -17.49 25.62
C GLN A 393 9.64 -16.94 26.85
N LEU A 394 8.64 -16.08 26.65
CA LEU A 394 7.88 -15.47 27.74
C LEU A 394 7.03 -16.51 28.48
N ARG A 395 7.08 -16.52 29.81
CA ARG A 395 6.29 -17.43 30.65
C ARG A 395 5.08 -16.70 31.24
N VAL A 396 3.93 -17.36 31.13
CA VAL A 396 2.66 -16.90 31.72
C VAL A 396 2.75 -17.01 33.25
N GLY A 397 2.45 -15.91 33.93
CA GLY A 397 2.53 -15.78 35.39
C GLY A 397 3.85 -15.20 35.92
N THR A 398 4.82 -14.92 35.04
CA THR A 398 6.08 -14.21 35.38
C THR A 398 6.26 -12.97 34.50
N GLU A 399 6.47 -13.13 33.20
CA GLU A 399 6.70 -12.01 32.27
C GLU A 399 5.41 -11.55 31.57
N VAL A 400 4.37 -12.41 31.56
CA VAL A 400 3.05 -12.10 30.99
C VAL A 400 1.96 -12.35 32.03
N GLN A 401 1.13 -11.34 32.31
CA GLN A 401 -0.07 -11.48 33.14
C GLN A 401 -1.05 -12.45 32.46
N ALA A 402 -1.52 -13.46 33.20
CA ALA A 402 -2.52 -14.39 32.70
C ALA A 402 -3.90 -13.71 32.67
N PHE A 403 -4.23 -13.05 31.56
CA PHE A 403 -5.59 -12.56 31.33
C PHE A 403 -6.46 -13.71 30.78
N ASP A 404 -6.74 -14.71 31.60
CA ASP A 404 -7.94 -15.53 31.45
C ASP A 404 -8.31 -16.24 32.77
N ALA A 405 -9.58 -16.16 33.13
CA ALA A 405 -10.17 -16.32 34.44
C ALA A 405 -10.49 -17.77 34.83
N ASN A 406 -9.85 -18.81 34.26
CA ASN A 406 -10.39 -20.17 34.44
C ASN A 406 -9.45 -21.32 34.77
N TYR A 407 -8.21 -21.08 35.19
CA TYR A 407 -7.45 -22.10 35.92
C TYR A 407 -6.56 -21.46 36.98
N ALA A 408 -7.16 -21.16 38.14
CA ALA A 408 -6.41 -21.16 39.38
C ALA A 408 -5.73 -22.53 39.52
N LYS A 409 -4.40 -22.58 39.39
CA LYS A 409 -3.65 -23.82 39.58
C LYS A 409 -3.88 -24.30 41.01
N THR A 410 -4.45 -25.49 41.14
CA THR A 410 -4.78 -26.20 42.39
C THR A 410 -3.56 -26.67 43.18
N ASN A 411 -2.39 -26.05 43.00
CA ASN A 411 -1.13 -26.44 43.62
C ASN A 411 -0.59 -25.43 44.64
N ALA A 412 -1.36 -24.39 44.98
CA ALA A 412 -1.02 -23.46 46.05
C ALA A 412 -2.27 -23.03 46.83
N ALA A 413 -2.13 -22.86 48.15
CA ALA A 413 -3.17 -22.30 48.98
C ALA A 413 -3.55 -20.90 48.45
N GLN A 414 -4.83 -20.72 48.10
CA GLN A 414 -5.34 -19.44 47.65
C GLN A 414 -6.24 -18.81 48.72
N THR A 415 -5.97 -17.55 49.05
CA THR A 415 -6.83 -16.75 49.92
C THR A 415 -7.77 -15.94 49.05
N TRP A 416 -9.06 -16.22 49.13
CA TRP A 416 -10.09 -15.54 48.34
C TRP A 416 -10.71 -14.46 49.22
N THR A 417 -10.50 -13.19 48.86
CA THR A 417 -10.98 -12.03 49.64
C THR A 417 -12.32 -11.47 49.14
N GLY A 418 -12.86 -12.02 48.03
CA GLY A 418 -14.14 -11.64 47.44
C GLY A 418 -15.15 -12.80 47.43
N SER A 419 -16.43 -12.48 47.17
CA SER A 419 -17.50 -13.48 47.02
C SER A 419 -17.28 -14.34 45.78
N GLN A 420 -17.49 -15.65 45.91
CA GLN A 420 -17.11 -16.63 44.90
C GLN A 420 -18.25 -17.61 44.69
N LEU A 421 -18.58 -17.86 43.42
CA LEU A 421 -19.65 -18.76 43.03
C LEU A 421 -19.04 -20.06 42.52
N PHE A 422 -19.19 -21.14 43.28
CA PHE A 422 -18.73 -22.47 42.87
C PHE A 422 -19.90 -23.25 42.23
N GLY A 423 -19.71 -23.75 41.02
CA GLY A 423 -20.72 -24.59 40.35
C GLY A 423 -20.90 -25.97 40.97
N GLN A 424 -19.85 -26.53 41.58
CA GLN A 424 -19.88 -27.79 42.34
C GLN A 424 -18.77 -27.78 43.40
N ILE A 425 -19.06 -28.30 44.60
CA ILE A 425 -18.06 -28.61 45.62
C ILE A 425 -17.91 -30.13 45.67
N ALA A 426 -16.71 -30.64 45.38
CA ALA A 426 -16.38 -32.05 45.48
C ALA A 426 -15.27 -32.25 46.53
N GLY A 427 -15.43 -33.24 47.41
CA GLY A 427 -14.42 -33.63 48.39
C GLY A 427 -13.77 -34.97 48.03
N THR A 428 -12.48 -35.11 48.29
CA THR A 428 -11.78 -36.40 48.16
C THR A 428 -12.31 -37.39 49.20
N VAL A 429 -12.69 -38.59 48.76
CA VAL A 429 -13.08 -39.70 49.62
C VAL A 429 -11.86 -40.58 49.90
N THR A 430 -11.47 -40.67 51.17
CA THR A 430 -10.23 -41.35 51.59
C THR A 430 -10.54 -42.53 52.50
N ALA A 431 -10.13 -43.73 52.11
CA ALA A 431 -10.28 -44.91 52.96
C ALA A 431 -9.22 -44.93 54.07
N ILE A 432 -9.66 -45.11 55.33
CA ILE A 432 -8.75 -45.20 56.47
C ILE A 432 -8.22 -46.64 56.60
N ALA A 433 -6.92 -46.83 56.38
CA ALA A 433 -6.29 -48.16 56.43
C ALA A 433 -6.27 -48.74 57.86
N ALA A 434 -5.74 -48.01 58.83
CA ALA A 434 -5.65 -48.43 60.24
C ALA A 434 -6.67 -47.67 61.09
N SER A 435 -6.23 -46.79 62.00
CA SER A 435 -7.11 -45.95 62.82
C SER A 435 -6.75 -44.45 62.80
N ALA A 436 -5.71 -44.07 62.06
CA ALA A 436 -5.29 -42.68 61.93
C ALA A 436 -6.05 -41.98 60.80
N ILE A 437 -6.59 -40.80 61.10
CA ILE A 437 -7.30 -39.91 60.18
C ILE A 437 -6.39 -38.73 59.87
N ASP A 438 -5.74 -38.76 58.70
CA ASP A 438 -4.88 -37.69 58.22
C ASP A 438 -5.73 -36.59 57.56
N CYS A 439 -5.90 -35.48 58.27
CA CYS A 439 -6.73 -34.36 57.86
C CYS A 439 -6.17 -33.57 56.65
N SER A 440 -4.96 -33.91 56.19
CA SER A 440 -4.42 -33.36 54.93
C SER A 440 -4.94 -34.07 53.68
N LEU A 441 -5.48 -35.28 53.82
CA LEU A 441 -5.89 -36.13 52.68
C LEU A 441 -7.31 -35.85 52.18
N GLY A 442 -8.13 -35.11 52.94
CA GLY A 442 -9.48 -34.74 52.53
C GLY A 442 -10.44 -34.63 53.69
N ASN A 443 -11.72 -34.42 53.37
CA ASN A 443 -12.77 -34.12 54.34
C ASN A 443 -13.82 -35.24 54.44
N VAL A 444 -13.70 -36.31 53.64
CA VAL A 444 -14.59 -37.47 53.70
C VAL A 444 -13.74 -38.72 53.84
N PHE A 445 -13.97 -39.47 54.92
CA PHE A 445 -13.24 -40.68 55.22
C PHE A 445 -14.18 -41.88 55.29
N THR A 446 -13.71 -43.06 54.91
CA THR A 446 -14.50 -44.30 55.01
C THR A 446 -13.77 -45.34 55.85
N LYS A 447 -14.49 -46.04 56.73
CA LYS A 447 -13.93 -47.13 57.55
C LYS A 447 -14.96 -48.22 57.86
N THR A 448 -14.54 -49.47 57.77
CA THR A 448 -15.26 -50.61 58.36
C THR A 448 -14.63 -51.00 59.69
N VAL A 449 -15.46 -51.20 60.72
CA VAL A 449 -15.02 -51.60 62.08
C VAL A 449 -15.69 -52.92 62.48
N ASN A 450 -14.86 -53.91 62.80
CA ASN A 450 -15.23 -55.29 63.16
C ASN A 450 -14.50 -55.79 64.42
N GLY A 451 -14.16 -54.88 65.33
CA GLY A 451 -13.42 -55.12 66.56
C GLY A 451 -13.11 -53.81 67.28
N ASN A 452 -12.42 -53.88 68.42
CA ASN A 452 -12.07 -52.67 69.18
C ASN A 452 -11.10 -51.78 68.37
N ILE A 453 -11.38 -50.48 68.32
CA ILE A 453 -10.56 -49.51 67.60
C ILE A 453 -10.45 -48.20 68.37
N THR A 454 -9.28 -47.56 68.32
CA THR A 454 -9.07 -46.21 68.84
C THR A 454 -8.65 -45.30 67.69
N PHE A 455 -9.52 -44.36 67.32
CA PHE A 455 -9.23 -43.40 66.26
C PHE A 455 -8.27 -42.32 66.75
N THR A 456 -7.37 -41.88 65.87
CA THR A 456 -6.50 -40.72 66.07
C THR A 456 -6.61 -39.77 64.89
N THR A 457 -6.32 -38.48 65.10
CA THR A 457 -6.24 -37.48 64.04
C THR A 457 -4.81 -36.98 63.88
N SER A 458 -4.40 -36.63 62.67
CA SER A 458 -3.11 -36.01 62.37
C SER A 458 -3.26 -34.90 61.33
N SER A 459 -2.27 -34.01 61.24
CA SER A 459 -2.20 -32.94 60.24
C SER A 459 -3.44 -32.01 60.23
N VAL A 460 -4.05 -31.75 61.39
CA VAL A 460 -5.25 -30.92 61.50
C VAL A 460 -4.90 -29.47 61.12
N PRO A 461 -5.62 -28.85 60.17
CA PRO A 461 -5.35 -27.46 59.79
C PRO A 461 -5.49 -26.49 60.96
N ALA A 462 -4.43 -25.71 61.22
CA ALA A 462 -4.42 -24.67 62.25
C ALA A 462 -4.98 -23.33 61.74
N SER A 463 -5.42 -22.47 62.66
CA SER A 463 -5.89 -21.10 62.40
C SER A 463 -7.07 -20.98 61.42
N ARG A 464 -7.89 -22.05 61.30
CA ARG A 464 -9.11 -22.09 60.49
C ARG A 464 -10.07 -23.14 61.04
N ALA A 465 -11.34 -23.04 60.67
CA ALA A 465 -12.30 -24.12 60.87
C ALA A 465 -11.95 -25.31 59.97
N TYR A 466 -12.08 -26.52 60.50
CA TYR A 466 -11.93 -27.75 59.75
C TYR A 466 -12.99 -28.75 60.18
N GLY A 467 -13.66 -29.35 59.20
CA GLY A 467 -14.65 -30.38 59.43
C GLY A 467 -14.46 -31.55 58.47
N PHE A 468 -14.72 -32.76 58.97
CA PHE A 468 -14.72 -33.96 58.15
C PHE A 468 -15.88 -34.90 58.52
N THR A 469 -16.27 -35.74 57.58
CA THR A 469 -17.26 -36.81 57.77
C THR A 469 -16.58 -38.16 57.68
N LEU A 470 -16.74 -38.98 58.71
CA LEU A 470 -16.40 -40.40 58.70
C LEU A 470 -17.65 -41.22 58.36
N VAL A 471 -17.65 -41.83 57.19
CA VAL A 471 -18.62 -42.86 56.81
C VAL A 471 -18.14 -44.18 57.40
N LEU A 472 -18.80 -44.60 58.47
CA LEU A 472 -18.45 -45.75 59.29
C LEU A 472 -19.41 -46.91 59.03
N THR A 473 -18.93 -48.04 58.53
CA THR A 473 -19.67 -49.30 58.52
C THR A 473 -19.32 -50.08 59.78
N TYR A 474 -20.26 -50.21 60.72
CA TYR A 474 -20.01 -50.80 62.04
C TYR A 474 -20.57 -52.22 62.13
N THR A 475 -19.72 -53.17 62.54
CA THR A 475 -20.09 -54.58 62.73
C THR A 475 -20.12 -54.95 64.21
N SER A 476 -19.02 -54.68 64.94
CA SER A 476 -18.87 -55.02 66.36
C SER A 476 -17.66 -54.33 66.99
N GLY A 477 -17.55 -54.36 68.34
CA GLY A 477 -16.40 -53.88 69.10
C GLY A 477 -16.55 -52.46 69.67
N THR A 478 -15.65 -52.06 70.56
CA THR A 478 -15.68 -50.72 71.19
C THR A 478 -14.91 -49.71 70.36
N ILE A 479 -15.54 -48.57 70.03
CA ILE A 479 -14.89 -47.44 69.39
C ILE A 479 -14.46 -46.42 70.45
N THR A 480 -13.17 -46.17 70.53
CA THR A 480 -12.60 -45.06 71.32
C THR A 480 -12.28 -43.90 70.38
N TRP A 481 -12.80 -42.72 70.70
CA TRP A 481 -12.55 -41.52 69.91
C TRP A 481 -11.28 -40.81 70.37
N PHE A 482 -10.69 -40.00 69.49
CA PHE A 482 -9.55 -39.14 69.82
C PHE A 482 -9.90 -38.13 70.91
N SER A 483 -8.88 -37.56 71.57
CA SER A 483 -9.08 -36.62 72.66
C SER A 483 -9.77 -35.33 72.20
N GLY A 484 -10.51 -34.70 73.12
CA GLY A 484 -11.16 -33.41 72.88
C GLY A 484 -12.50 -33.48 72.14
N VAL A 485 -13.01 -34.67 71.83
CA VAL A 485 -14.37 -34.84 71.26
C VAL A 485 -15.43 -34.57 72.31
N GLN A 486 -16.34 -33.65 71.99
CA GLN A 486 -17.51 -33.29 72.76
C GLN A 486 -18.76 -33.73 72.00
N TRP A 487 -19.56 -34.57 72.64
CA TRP A 487 -20.85 -35.04 72.14
C TRP A 487 -21.98 -34.22 72.76
N ARG A 488 -23.14 -34.18 72.09
CA ARG A 488 -24.31 -33.37 72.48
C ARG A 488 -24.73 -33.58 73.95
N ASP A 489 -24.74 -34.84 74.40
CA ASP A 489 -25.21 -35.22 75.74
C ASP A 489 -24.05 -35.71 76.63
N GLY A 490 -22.80 -35.35 76.29
CA GLY A 490 -21.59 -35.72 77.03
C GLY A 490 -21.07 -37.14 76.78
N GLU A 491 -21.92 -38.06 76.31
CA GLU A 491 -21.59 -39.44 76.04
C GLU A 491 -21.44 -39.75 74.54
N ALA A 492 -20.55 -40.70 74.21
CA ALA A 492 -20.36 -41.13 72.83
C ALA A 492 -21.60 -41.89 72.30
N PRO A 493 -21.93 -41.76 71.00
CA PRO A 493 -23.05 -42.48 70.40
C PRO A 493 -22.90 -43.99 70.50
N SER A 494 -24.00 -44.69 70.76
CA SER A 494 -24.06 -46.15 70.69
C SER A 494 -24.19 -46.60 69.24
N PHE A 495 -23.42 -47.61 68.83
CA PHE A 495 -23.46 -48.18 67.47
C PHE A 495 -24.08 -49.57 67.48
N THR A 496 -24.97 -49.83 66.53
CA THR A 496 -25.60 -51.14 66.31
C THR A 496 -24.92 -51.84 65.14
N GLY A 497 -24.54 -53.11 65.33
CA GLY A 497 -23.89 -53.90 64.29
C GLY A 497 -24.74 -54.04 63.03
N GLY A 498 -24.09 -54.01 61.86
CA GLY A 498 -24.73 -54.15 60.55
C GLY A 498 -25.25 -52.84 59.95
N LYS A 499 -24.94 -51.69 60.54
CA LYS A 499 -25.40 -50.38 60.06
C LYS A 499 -24.25 -49.47 59.61
N THR A 500 -24.61 -48.46 58.81
CA THR A 500 -23.69 -47.41 58.37
C THR A 500 -24.01 -46.11 59.10
N TYR A 501 -22.98 -45.39 59.52
CA TYR A 501 -23.10 -44.16 60.27
C TYR A 501 -22.31 -43.04 59.57
N PHE A 502 -22.89 -41.84 59.51
CA PHE A 502 -22.12 -40.64 59.22
C PHE A 502 -21.74 -39.99 60.53
N VAL A 503 -20.47 -40.06 60.87
CA VAL A 503 -19.92 -39.43 62.07
C VAL A 503 -19.18 -38.17 61.63
N ILE A 504 -19.74 -37.02 61.99
CA ILE A 504 -19.27 -35.71 61.58
C ILE A 504 -18.48 -35.12 62.73
N PHE A 505 -17.31 -34.57 62.41
CA PHE A 505 -16.44 -33.89 63.36
C PHE A 505 -16.09 -32.51 62.84
N GLU A 506 -16.19 -31.50 63.71
CA GLU A 506 -15.79 -30.14 63.41
C GLU A 506 -14.90 -29.56 64.51
N THR A 507 -13.83 -28.86 64.12
CA THR A 507 -12.94 -28.12 65.01
C THR A 507 -12.72 -26.70 64.50
N LEU A 508 -12.58 -25.76 65.43
CA LEU A 508 -12.26 -24.35 65.14
C LEU A 508 -10.85 -23.96 65.62
N ASN A 509 -10.14 -24.88 66.28
CA ASN A 509 -8.94 -24.60 67.06
C ASN A 509 -7.82 -25.64 66.83
N GLY A 510 -7.64 -26.07 65.57
CA GLY A 510 -6.55 -26.97 65.19
C GLY A 510 -6.64 -28.36 65.85
N GLY A 511 -7.84 -28.79 66.23
CA GLY A 511 -8.09 -30.12 66.79
C GLY A 511 -7.95 -30.23 68.31
N THR A 512 -7.86 -29.11 69.03
CA THR A 512 -7.87 -29.12 70.51
C THR A 512 -9.26 -29.48 71.06
N THR A 513 -10.32 -29.04 70.37
CA THR A 513 -11.71 -29.37 70.70
C THR A 513 -12.44 -29.75 69.43
N TRP A 514 -13.25 -30.80 69.50
CA TRP A 514 -14.03 -31.32 68.40
C TRP A 514 -15.50 -31.44 68.78
N ARG A 515 -16.39 -30.97 67.92
CA ARG A 515 -17.83 -31.19 68.04
C ARG A 515 -18.19 -32.42 67.21
N GLY A 516 -18.66 -33.46 67.87
CA GLY A 516 -19.06 -34.71 67.24
C GLY A 516 -20.57 -34.83 67.09
N ALA A 517 -21.03 -35.36 65.95
CA ALA A 517 -22.39 -35.83 65.76
C ALA A 517 -22.38 -37.14 64.95
N ALA A 518 -23.33 -38.04 65.21
CA ALA A 518 -23.49 -39.27 64.46
C ALA A 518 -24.92 -39.40 63.97
N LEU A 519 -25.09 -39.79 62.69
CA LEU A 519 -26.37 -40.15 62.10
C LEU A 519 -26.33 -41.59 61.64
N GLU A 520 -27.38 -42.33 61.98
CA GLU A 520 -27.56 -43.73 61.58
C GLU A 520 -28.26 -43.82 60.23
N PHE A 521 -27.80 -44.74 59.40
CA PHE A 521 -28.45 -45.15 58.16
C PHE A 521 -28.64 -46.66 58.16
N ASN A 522 -29.81 -47.10 57.73
CA ASN A 522 -30.03 -48.50 57.37
C ASN A 522 -29.19 -48.75 56.12
N GLY A 523 -28.13 -49.54 56.28
CA GLY A 523 -27.19 -49.88 55.21
C GLY A 523 -27.82 -50.71 54.10
#